data_AF-A0A2D9P3R9-F1
#
_entry.id   AF-A0A2D9P3R9-F1
#
_cell.length_a   1.000
_cell.length_b   1.000
_cell.length_c   1.000
_cell.angle_alpha   90.00
_cell.angle_beta   90.00
_cell.angle_gamma   90.00
#
_symmetry.space_group_name_H-M   'P 1'
#
loop_
_entity.id
_entity.type
_entity.pdbx_description
1 polymer ?
#
loop_
_entity_poly.entity_id
_entity_poly.type
_entity_poly.pdbx_seq_one_letter_code
_entity_poly.pdbx_strand_id
1 'polypeptide(L)'
;MNKLLKMTESELKDYIFNVQNVVKQKLDSGIDIDDFLDETTIFDDFENIIPDEEFPIFVIAILNNYKSDVIIDKLVNSILSIKK
;
A
#
# COMPACT_ATOMS: atom_id res chain seq x y z
N MET A 1 13.56 0.59 12.22
CA MET A 1 12.54 1.67 12.25
C MET A 1 12.07 1.88 10.83
N ASN A 2 10.82 1.49 10.53
CA ASN A 2 10.29 1.43 9.17
C ASN A 2 10.36 2.81 8.48
N LYS A 3 10.79 2.85 7.21
CA LYS A 3 10.98 4.08 6.43
C LYS A 3 9.68 4.88 6.30
N LEU A 4 8.54 4.19 6.21
CA LEU A 4 7.21 4.78 6.12
C LEU A 4 6.86 5.61 7.36
N LEU A 5 7.30 5.16 8.55
CA LEU A 5 7.14 5.89 9.81
C LEU A 5 8.03 7.13 9.93
N LYS A 6 8.79 7.52 8.90
CA LYS A 6 9.54 8.79 8.88
C LYS A 6 8.93 9.81 7.93
N MET A 7 8.06 9.38 7.00
CA MET A 7 7.45 10.23 6.00
C MET A 7 6.40 11.17 6.59
N THR A 8 6.24 12.34 5.98
CA THR A 8 5.08 13.23 6.16
C THR A 8 3.83 12.62 5.52
N GLU A 9 2.67 13.16 5.85
CA GLU A 9 1.40 12.71 5.25
C GLU A 9 1.42 12.75 3.72
N SER A 10 1.92 13.84 3.13
CA SER A 10 2.03 14.01 1.67
C SER A 10 2.98 12.98 1.06
N GLU A 11 4.16 12.78 1.66
CA GLU A 11 5.13 11.78 1.17
C GLU A 11 4.58 10.36 1.24
N LEU A 12 3.77 10.06 2.28
CA LEU A 12 3.14 8.77 2.43
C LEU A 12 2.06 8.54 1.37
N LYS A 13 1.24 9.56 1.09
CA LYS A 13 0.24 9.54 -0.01
C LYS A 13 0.91 9.30 -1.35
N ASP A 14 1.95 10.08 -1.66
CA ASP A 14 2.71 9.96 -2.90
C ASP A 14 3.36 8.57 -3.03
N TYR A 15 3.88 8.03 -1.93
CA TYR A 15 4.43 6.69 -1.90
C TYR A 15 3.38 5.62 -2.18
N ILE A 16 2.19 5.69 -1.56
CA ILE A 16 1.09 4.76 -1.81
C ILE A 16 0.62 4.83 -3.26
N PHE A 17 0.48 6.04 -3.83
CA PHE A 17 0.14 6.20 -5.25
C PHE A 17 1.22 5.63 -6.18
N ASN A 18 2.49 5.79 -5.84
CA ASN A 18 3.58 5.18 -6.59
C ASN A 18 3.49 3.65 -6.56
N VAL A 19 3.25 3.07 -5.38
CA VAL A 19 3.01 1.63 -5.22
C VAL A 19 1.84 1.18 -6.10
N GLN A 20 0.70 1.86 -6.06
CA GLN A 20 -0.45 1.54 -6.93
C GLN A 20 -0.08 1.55 -8.42
N ASN A 21 0.67 2.56 -8.86
CA ASN A 21 1.08 2.65 -10.27
C ASN A 21 2.04 1.52 -10.66
N VAL A 22 3.01 1.16 -9.79
CA VAL A 22 3.95 0.05 -10.03
C VAL A 22 3.21 -1.28 -10.10
N VAL A 23 2.31 -1.55 -9.15
CA VAL A 23 1.50 -2.77 -9.14
C VAL A 23 0.65 -2.85 -10.40
N LYS A 24 -0.04 -1.76 -10.75
CA LYS A 24 -0.83 -1.69 -11.98
C LYS A 24 0.01 -1.97 -13.22
N GLN A 25 1.20 -1.37 -13.35
CA GLN A 25 2.07 -1.60 -14.49
C GLN A 25 2.51 -3.07 -14.61
N LYS A 26 2.79 -3.73 -13.48
CA LYS A 26 3.11 -5.16 -13.46
C LYS A 26 1.91 -6.00 -13.90
N LEU A 27 0.73 -5.77 -13.33
CA LEU A 27 -0.49 -6.50 -13.71
C LEU A 27 -0.88 -6.26 -15.17
N ASP A 28 -0.77 -5.02 -15.66
CA ASP A 28 -1.02 -4.66 -17.06
C ASP A 28 -0.02 -5.33 -18.03
N SER A 29 1.13 -5.82 -17.56
CA SER A 29 2.09 -6.58 -18.37
C SER A 29 1.67 -8.04 -18.62
N GLY A 30 0.57 -8.48 -18.00
CA GLY A 30 0.01 -9.82 -18.16
C GLY A 30 0.53 -10.86 -17.16
N ILE A 31 1.21 -10.42 -16.09
CA ILE A 31 1.52 -11.30 -14.96
C ILE A 31 0.24 -11.69 -14.24
N ASP A 32 0.14 -12.94 -13.80
CA ASP A 32 -0.97 -13.38 -12.98
C ASP A 32 -0.91 -12.70 -11.60
N ILE A 33 -2.07 -12.51 -10.97
CA ILE A 33 -2.15 -11.88 -9.65
C ILE A 33 -1.52 -12.78 -8.59
N ASP A 34 -1.73 -14.10 -8.68
CA ASP A 34 -1.18 -15.07 -7.73
C ASP A 34 0.35 -15.08 -7.82
N ASP A 35 0.90 -15.17 -9.04
CA ASP A 35 2.34 -15.09 -9.30
C ASP A 35 2.93 -13.76 -8.79
N PHE A 36 2.23 -12.64 -9.00
CA PHE A 36 2.67 -11.35 -8.49
C PHE A 36 2.69 -11.31 -6.96
N LEU A 37 1.67 -11.85 -6.29
CA LEU A 37 1.59 -11.87 -4.83
C LEU A 37 2.65 -12.78 -4.20
N ASP A 38 2.97 -13.91 -4.83
CA ASP A 38 4.00 -14.84 -4.36
C ASP A 38 5.42 -14.26 -4.47
N GLU A 39 5.67 -13.41 -5.48
CA GLU A 39 7.02 -12.88 -5.76
C GLU A 39 7.26 -11.45 -5.22
N THR A 40 6.21 -10.69 -4.91
CA THR A 40 6.35 -9.27 -4.56
C THR A 40 6.73 -9.06 -3.10
N THR A 41 7.70 -8.16 -2.86
CA THR A 41 8.07 -7.67 -1.52
C THR A 41 7.53 -6.27 -1.24
N ILE A 42 6.68 -5.75 -2.13
CA ILE A 42 6.15 -4.38 -2.03
C ILE A 42 5.26 -4.21 -0.80
N PHE A 43 4.58 -5.27 -0.37
CA PHE A 43 3.63 -5.22 0.72
C PHE A 43 4.27 -5.41 2.11
N ASP A 44 5.47 -5.99 2.19
CA ASP A 44 6.19 -6.27 3.43
C ASP A 44 6.38 -5.02 4.31
N ASP A 45 6.66 -3.88 3.65
CA ASP A 45 6.83 -2.58 4.33
C ASP A 45 5.53 -2.12 5.00
N PHE A 46 4.38 -2.49 4.45
CA PHE A 46 3.05 -2.15 4.96
C PHE A 46 2.51 -3.17 5.96
N GLU A 47 2.84 -4.45 5.80
CA GLU A 47 2.41 -5.54 6.70
C GLU A 47 2.84 -5.29 8.14
N ASN A 48 4.04 -4.72 8.32
CA ASN A 48 4.58 -4.39 9.64
C ASN A 48 3.96 -3.14 10.29
N ILE A 49 3.05 -2.44 9.61
CA ILE A 49 2.49 -1.17 10.06
C ILE A 49 0.97 -1.23 10.09
N ILE A 50 0.34 -1.75 9.04
CA ILE A 50 -1.10 -1.80 8.94
C ILE A 50 -1.60 -2.94 9.84
N PRO A 51 -2.65 -2.73 10.66
CA PRO A 51 -3.25 -3.80 11.44
C PRO A 51 -3.67 -4.98 10.56
N ASP A 52 -3.51 -6.22 11.06
CA ASP A 52 -3.82 -7.45 10.34
C ASP A 52 -5.23 -7.46 9.72
N GLU A 53 -6.20 -6.82 10.39
CA GLU A 53 -7.59 -6.71 9.90
C GLU A 53 -7.76 -5.73 8.74
N GLU A 54 -6.92 -4.70 8.65
CA GLU A 54 -6.96 -3.68 7.58
C GLU A 54 -6.02 -4.04 6.41
N PHE A 55 -5.03 -4.90 6.62
CA PHE A 55 -4.02 -5.25 5.62
C PHE A 55 -4.58 -5.94 4.37
N PRO A 56 -5.49 -6.94 4.45
CA PRO A 56 -6.13 -7.51 3.26
C PRO A 56 -6.93 -6.48 2.46
N ILE A 57 -7.58 -5.53 3.15
CA ILE A 57 -8.35 -4.44 2.51
C ILE A 57 -7.39 -3.54 1.73
N PHE A 58 -6.23 -3.22 2.31
CA PHE A 58 -5.17 -2.47 1.65
C PHE A 58 -4.69 -3.19 0.38
N VAL A 59 -4.32 -4.47 0.47
CA VAL A 59 -3.83 -5.24 -0.68
C VAL A 59 -4.85 -5.25 -1.81
N ILE A 60 -6.12 -5.52 -1.51
CA ILE A 60 -7.20 -5.49 -2.52
C ILE A 60 -7.35 -4.10 -3.15
N ALA A 61 -7.25 -3.03 -2.35
CA ALA A 61 -7.33 -1.66 -2.86
C ALA A 61 -6.17 -1.33 -3.81
N ILE A 62 -4.95 -1.80 -3.51
CA ILE A 62 -3.78 -1.62 -4.37
C ILE A 62 -3.93 -2.42 -5.68
N LEU A 63 -4.26 -3.71 -5.58
CA LEU A 63 -4.41 -4.60 -6.75
C LEU A 63 -5.46 -4.10 -7.74
N ASN A 64 -6.58 -3.59 -7.24
CA ASN A 64 -7.65 -3.04 -8.06
C ASN A 64 -7.41 -1.58 -8.47
N ASN A 65 -6.27 -0.98 -8.07
CA ASN A 65 -5.95 0.42 -8.32
C ASN A 65 -7.10 1.37 -7.87
N TYR A 66 -7.68 1.09 -6.70
CA TYR A 66 -8.69 1.95 -6.09
C TYR A 66 -8.05 3.25 -5.61
N LYS A 67 -8.29 4.34 -6.34
CA LYS A 67 -7.78 5.70 -6.04
C LYS A 67 -8.78 6.53 -5.24
N SER A 68 -9.52 5.92 -4.33
CA SER A 68 -10.47 6.66 -3.49
C SER A 68 -9.70 7.44 -2.44
N ASP A 69 -9.78 8.78 -2.48
CA ASP A 69 -9.15 9.66 -1.49
C ASP A 69 -9.53 9.26 -0.06
N VAL A 70 -10.78 8.81 0.16
CA VAL A 70 -11.26 8.34 1.46
C VAL A 70 -10.49 7.11 1.97
N ILE A 71 -10.17 6.16 1.09
CA ILE A 71 -9.44 4.94 1.45
C ILE A 71 -7.97 5.29 1.70
N ILE A 72 -7.37 6.09 0.82
CA ILE A 72 -5.98 6.54 0.95
C ILE A 72 -5.79 7.35 2.23
N ASP A 73 -6.68 8.31 2.51
CA ASP A 73 -6.65 9.11 3.72
C ASP A 73 -6.79 8.24 4.97
N LYS A 74 -7.68 7.24 4.95
CA LYS A 74 -7.84 6.33 6.08
C LYS A 74 -6.55 5.53 6.33
N LEU A 75 -5.92 4.98 5.29
CA LEU A 75 -4.66 4.24 5.38
C LEU A 75 -3.52 5.10 5.92
N VAL A 76 -3.39 6.32 5.39
CA VAL A 76 -2.37 7.28 5.82
C VAL A 76 -2.57 7.64 7.28
N ASN A 77 -3.83 7.87 7.70
CA ASN A 77 -4.16 8.12 9.09
C ASN A 77 -3.86 6.91 9.99
N SER A 78 -4.14 5.67 9.57
CA SER A 78 -3.77 4.46 10.31
C SER A 78 -2.25 4.40 10.53
N ILE A 79 -1.45 4.64 9.50
CA ILE A 79 0.02 4.64 9.58
C ILE A 79 0.55 5.78 10.45
N LEU A 80 -0.01 6.99 10.34
CA LEU A 80 0.37 8.14 11.16
C LEU A 80 -0.06 7.99 12.62
N SER A 81 -1.12 7.21 12.91
CA SER A 81 -1.56 6.96 14.28
C SER A 81 -0.53 6.16 15.09
N ILE A 82 0.28 5.33 14.42
CA ILE A 82 1.36 4.52 15.03
C ILE A 82 2.60 5.35 15.36
N LYS A 83 2.75 6.53 14.74
CA LYS A 83 3.82 7.49 15.09
C LYS A 83 3.61 8.13 16.48
N LYS A 84 2.37 8.18 16.98
CA LYS A 84 2.01 8.81 18.26
C LYS A 84 2.28 7.89 19.44
#